data_AF-A0A926KVR9-F1
#
_entry.id   AF-A0A926KVR9-F1
#
_cell.length_a   1.000
_cell.length_b   1.000
_cell.length_c   1.000
_cell.angle_alpha   90.00
_cell.angle_beta   90.00
_cell.angle_gamma   90.00
#
_symmetry.space_group_name_H-M   'P 1'
#
loop_
_entity.id
_entity.type
_entity.pdbx_description
1 polymer ?
#
loop_
_entity_poly.entity_id
_entity_poly.type
_entity_poly.pdbx_seq_one_letter_code
_entity_poly.pdbx_strand_id
1 'polypeptide(L)' 'EVLKQYDKVVIPEMNLGQLATLIRAKYLVDAESYNQVNGMPFKAEQLATALKEAIDG' A
#
# COMPACT_ATOMS: atom_id res chain seq x y z
N GLU A 1 -0.34 5.47 -16.94
CA GLU A 1 -1.72 5.98 -16.95
C GLU A 1 -2.40 5.83 -15.59
N VAL A 2 -3.02 4.69 -15.24
CA VAL A 2 -3.89 4.59 -14.03
C VAL A 2 -3.28 5.10 -12.73
N LEU A 3 -2.11 4.57 -12.31
CA LEU A 3 -1.52 4.93 -11.00
C LEU A 3 -1.15 6.41 -10.88
N LYS A 4 -0.88 7.10 -11.99
CA LYS A 4 -0.53 8.53 -12.00
C LYS A 4 -1.75 9.44 -11.88
N GLN A 5 -2.96 8.89 -11.94
CA GLN A 5 -4.21 9.65 -11.82
C GLN A 5 -4.67 9.79 -10.36
N TYR A 6 -3.99 9.13 -9.42
CA TYR A 6 -4.32 9.16 -8.00
C TYR A 6 -3.27 9.95 -7.25
N ASP A 7 -3.71 10.81 -6.33
CA ASP A 7 -2.82 11.62 -5.49
C ASP A 7 -2.01 10.74 -4.52
N LYS A 8 -2.61 9.64 -4.05
CA LYS A 8 -1.97 8.66 -3.16
C LYS A 8 -2.20 7.24 -3.66
N VAL A 9 -1.16 6.42 -3.60
CA VAL A 9 -1.21 5.00 -3.98
C VAL A 9 -0.74 4.19 -2.78
N VAL A 10 -1.66 3.50 -2.11
CA VAL A 10 -1.34 2.65 -0.94
C VAL A 10 -1.46 1.18 -1.32
N ILE A 11 -0.46 0.39 -0.94
CA ILE A 11 -0.36 -1.03 -1.27
C ILE A 11 -0.29 -1.84 0.04
N PRO A 12 -1.38 -2.52 0.45
CA PRO A 12 -1.34 -3.46 1.55
C PRO A 12 -0.75 -4.80 1.10
N GLU A 13 0.26 -5.29 1.82
CA GLU A 13 1.01 -6.51 1.49
C GLU A 13 1.21 -7.38 2.74
N MET A 14 1.02 -8.70 2.61
CA MET A 14 1.32 -9.65 3.69
C MET A 14 2.77 -10.14 3.65
N ASN A 15 3.66 -9.31 3.12
CA ASN A 15 5.05 -9.63 2.85
C ASN A 15 5.92 -8.40 3.19
N LEU A 16 7.15 -8.33 2.69
CA LEU A 16 8.12 -7.30 3.06
C LEU A 16 8.20 -6.16 2.03
N GLY A 17 7.15 -5.91 1.27
CA GLY A 17 7.09 -4.78 0.35
C GLY A 17 7.42 -5.11 -1.10
N GLN A 18 7.28 -6.37 -1.50
CA GLN A 18 7.72 -6.81 -2.83
C GLN A 18 6.90 -6.16 -3.95
N LEU A 19 5.58 -6.02 -3.78
CA LEU A 19 4.74 -5.40 -4.80
C LEU A 19 5.00 -3.90 -4.87
N ALA A 20 5.10 -3.20 -3.74
CA ALA A 20 5.45 -1.77 -3.75
C ALA A 20 6.80 -1.51 -4.41
N THR A 21 7.78 -2.38 -4.18
CA THR A 21 9.10 -2.30 -4.84
C THR A 21 8.97 -2.41 -6.36
N LEU A 22 8.23 -3.40 -6.86
CA LEU A 22 8.00 -3.57 -8.29
C LEU A 22 7.24 -2.41 -8.90
N ILE A 23 6.22 -1.89 -8.19
CA ILE A 23 5.41 -0.77 -8.67
C ILE A 23 6.25 0.50 -8.77
N ARG A 24 6.99 0.86 -7.73
CA ARG A 24 7.91 2.02 -7.73
C ARG A 24 8.94 1.89 -8.86
N ALA A 25 9.57 0.73 -9.00
CA ALA A 25 10.61 0.50 -10.01
C ALA A 25 10.08 0.58 -11.46
N LYS A 26 8.88 0.04 -11.73
CA LYS A 26 8.32 -0.01 -13.09
C LYS A 26 7.58 1.25 -13.50
N TYR A 27 6.87 1.89 -12.56
CA TYR A 27 5.95 2.98 -12.88
C TYR A 27 6.41 4.34 -12.37
N LEU A 28 7.49 4.37 -11.57
CA LEU A 28 8.08 5.59 -11.00
C LEU A 28 7.05 6.45 -10.26
N VAL A 29 6.13 5.78 -9.56
CA VAL A 29 5.16 6.40 -8.67
C VAL A 29 5.58 6.20 -7.22
N ASP A 30 5.31 7.18 -6.37
CA ASP A 30 5.50 7.03 -4.93
C ASP A 30 4.32 6.23 -4.35
N ALA A 31 4.49 4.91 -4.32
CA ALA A 31 3.50 4.01 -3.74
C ALA A 31 3.84 3.75 -2.28
N GLU A 32 2.94 4.03 -1.35
CA GLU A 32 3.09 3.72 0.07
C GLU A 32 2.81 2.25 0.35
N SER A 33 3.61 1.61 1.21
CA SER A 33 3.51 0.17 1.49
C SER A 33 3.05 -0.04 2.93
N TYR A 34 1.99 -0.82 3.10
CA TYR A 34 1.49 -1.27 4.40
C TYR A 34 1.73 -2.78 4.55
N ASN A 35 2.74 -3.14 5.34
CA ASN A 35 3.22 -4.51 5.45
C ASN A 35 2.72 -5.20 6.72
N GLN A 36 2.05 -6.34 6.59
CA GLN A 36 1.64 -7.20 7.71
C GLN A 36 2.22 -8.61 7.58
N VAL A 37 3.29 -8.90 8.32
CA VAL A 37 4.04 -10.16 8.24
C VAL A 37 3.79 -11.11 9.43
N ASN A 38 2.65 -10.98 10.09
CA ASN A 38 2.28 -11.80 11.26
C ASN A 38 1.67 -13.16 10.89
N GLY A 39 1.64 -13.54 9.61
CA GLY A 39 1.04 -14.79 9.13
C GLY A 39 -0.49 -14.83 9.16
N MET A 40 -1.15 -13.73 9.53
CA MET A 40 -2.60 -13.61 9.60
C MET A 40 -3.12 -12.74 8.46
N PRO A 41 -4.31 -13.05 7.88
CA PRO A 41 -4.95 -12.17 6.92
C PRO A 41 -5.18 -10.77 7.48
N PHE A 42 -5.26 -9.77 6.59
CA PHE A 42 -5.71 -8.43 6.99
C PHE A 42 -7.13 -8.50 7.55
N LYS A 43 -7.32 -7.92 8.74
CA LYS A 43 -8.66 -7.61 9.23
C LYS A 43 -9.15 -6.34 8.53
N ALA A 44 -10.41 -6.34 8.11
CA ALA A 44 -11.02 -5.20 7.42
C ALA A 44 -10.88 -3.89 8.22
N GLU A 45 -11.07 -3.94 9.53
CA GLU A 45 -10.93 -2.78 10.43
C GLU A 45 -9.50 -2.23 10.46
N GLN A 46 -8.50 -3.11 10.55
CA GLN A 46 -7.09 -2.68 10.59
C GLN A 46 -6.68 -2.03 9.27
N LEU A 47 -7.10 -2.63 8.16
CA LEU A 47 -6.84 -2.07 6.84
C LEU A 47 -7.56 -0.73 6.63
N ALA A 48 -8.83 -0.62 7.06
CA ALA A 48 -9.58 0.62 6.96
C ALA A 48 -8.93 1.76 7.77
N THR A 49 -8.47 1.49 8.99
CA THR A 49 -7.74 2.47 9.81
C THR A 49 -6.44 2.89 9.14
N ALA A 50 -5.62 1.95 8.68
CA ALA A 50 -4.36 2.26 8.01
C ALA A 50 -4.56 3.09 6.73
N LEU A 51 -5.57 2.74 5.93
CA LEU A 51 -5.91 3.51 4.72
C LEU A 51 -6.42 4.91 5.06
N LYS A 52 -7.18 5.05 6.14
CA LYS A 52 -7.67 6.37 6.59
C LYS A 52 -6.53 7.27 7.04
N GLU A 53 -5.61 6.75 7.84
CA GLU A 53 -4.39 7.47 8.25
C GLU A 53 -3.55 7.88 7.04
N ALA A 54 -3.38 7.00 6.06
CA ALA A 54 -2.66 7.30 4.83
C ALA A 54 -3.36 8.40 4.00
N ILE A 55 -4.69 8.47 3.99
CA ILE A 55 -5.44 9.53 3.27
C ILE A 55 -5.36 10.87 4.01
N ASP A 56 -5.57 10.87 5.32
CA ASP A 56 -5.69 12.08 6.16
C ASP A 56 -4.33 12.75 6.47
N GLY A 57 -3.22 12.03 6.29
CA GLY A 57 -1.84 12.52 6.50
C GLY A 57 -1.28 13.45 5.44
#